data_AF-A0A3D8RF68-F1
#
_entry.id   AF-A0A3D8RF68-F1
#
_cell.length_a   1.000
_cell.length_b   1.000
_cell.length_c   1.000
_cell.angle_alpha   90.00
_cell.angle_beta   90.00
_cell.angle_gamma   90.00
#
_symmetry.space_group_name_H-M   'P 1'
#
loop_
_entity.id
_entity.type
_entity.pdbx_description
1 polymer ?
#
loop_
_entity_poly.entity_id
_entity_poly.type
_entity_poly.pdbx_seq_one_letter_code
_entity_poly.pdbx_strand_id
1 'polypeptide(L)'
;MADEKVNQMRGYKATLNNPRVSDEAKQHAQDVLDNELGGDQPHEEILTAQGARDKSPNRVAGGYKAAMSNDSISKQGKKQAKEKLAEMPQE
;
A
#
# COMPACT_ATOMS: atom_id res chain seq x y z
N MET A 1 2.25 0.15 -19.51
CA MET A 1 3.22 -0.96 -19.32
C MET A 1 3.44 -1.28 -17.85
N ALA A 2 3.54 -0.29 -16.94
CA ALA A 2 3.65 -0.54 -15.49
C ALA A 2 2.42 -1.28 -14.91
N ASP A 3 1.19 -0.84 -15.25
CA ASP A 3 -0.05 -1.43 -14.71
C ASP A 3 -0.23 -2.92 -15.03
N GLU A 4 0.26 -3.37 -16.18
CA GLU A 4 0.15 -4.77 -16.58
C GLU A 4 1.07 -5.68 -15.75
N LYS A 5 2.30 -5.24 -15.48
CA LYS A 5 3.20 -5.94 -14.55
C LYS A 5 2.61 -6.03 -13.15
N VAL A 6 1.97 -4.97 -12.66
CA VAL A 6 1.28 -4.96 -11.35
C VAL A 6 0.15 -5.99 -11.32
N ASN A 7 -0.67 -6.04 -12.38
CA ASN A 7 -1.78 -6.98 -12.46
C ASN A 7 -1.30 -8.43 -12.53
N GLN A 8 -0.22 -8.70 -13.28
CA GLN A 8 0.41 -10.01 -13.32
C GLN A 8 0.97 -10.43 -11.95
N MET A 9 1.71 -9.56 -11.27
CA MET A 9 2.20 -9.83 -9.91
C MET A 9 1.06 -10.18 -8.95
N ARG A 10 -0.06 -9.45 -9.00
CA ARG A 10 -1.25 -9.75 -8.18
C ARG A 10 -1.84 -11.11 -8.50
N GLY A 11 -1.92 -11.46 -9.79
CA GLY A 11 -2.40 -12.76 -10.25
C GLY A 11 -1.55 -13.90 -9.69
N TYR A 12 -0.23 -13.83 -9.86
CA TYR A 12 0.67 -14.86 -9.34
C TYR A 12 0.66 -14.94 -7.81
N LYS A 13 0.57 -13.81 -7.10
CA LYS A 13 0.42 -13.80 -5.64
C LYS A 13 -0.90 -14.43 -5.17
N ALA A 14 -1.98 -14.27 -5.94
CA ALA A 14 -3.24 -14.95 -5.68
C ALA A 14 -3.12 -16.47 -5.90
N THR A 15 -2.40 -16.90 -6.94
CA THR A 15 -2.10 -18.31 -7.22
C THR A 15 -1.37 -18.97 -6.06
N LEU A 16 -0.37 -18.30 -5.46
CA LEU A 16 0.37 -18.81 -4.29
C LEU A 16 -0.54 -19.08 -3.07
N ASN A 17 -1.52 -18.21 -2.83
CA ASN A 17 -2.43 -18.30 -1.68
C ASN A 17 -3.65 -19.19 -1.94
N ASN A 18 -3.88 -19.62 -3.19
CA ASN A 18 -5.07 -20.40 -3.53
C ASN A 18 -4.88 -21.88 -3.14
N PRO A 19 -5.69 -22.43 -2.20
CA PRO A 19 -5.58 -23.83 -1.80
C PRO A 19 -6.01 -24.82 -2.89
N ARG A 20 -6.70 -24.36 -3.95
CA ARG A 20 -7.15 -25.20 -5.08
C ARG A 20 -6.11 -25.32 -6.20
N VAL A 21 -4.97 -24.66 -6.06
CA VAL A 21 -3.88 -24.69 -7.04
C VAL A 21 -2.86 -25.74 -6.62
N SER A 22 -2.32 -26.47 -7.59
CA SER A 22 -1.27 -27.48 -7.38
C SER A 22 0.04 -26.84 -6.92
N ASP A 23 0.86 -27.62 -6.22
CA ASP A 23 2.14 -27.14 -5.70
C ASP A 23 3.11 -26.76 -6.82
N GLU A 24 3.11 -27.47 -7.95
CA GLU A 24 3.91 -27.13 -9.13
C GLU A 24 3.52 -25.76 -9.72
N ALA A 25 2.22 -25.48 -9.80
CA ALA A 25 1.75 -24.19 -10.29
C ALA A 25 2.08 -23.05 -9.32
N LYS A 26 2.12 -23.32 -8.01
CA LYS A 26 2.61 -22.35 -7.01
C LYS A 26 4.11 -22.13 -7.13
N GLN A 27 4.91 -23.18 -7.29
CA GLN A 27 6.36 -23.06 -7.50
C GLN A 27 6.66 -22.21 -8.74
N HIS A 28 5.96 -22.47 -9.85
CA HIS A 28 6.08 -21.65 -11.05
C HIS A 28 5.67 -20.19 -10.80
N ALA A 29 4.53 -19.96 -10.13
CA ALA A 29 4.11 -18.60 -9.78
C ALA A 29 5.14 -17.86 -8.92
N GLN A 30 5.82 -18.57 -8.03
CA GLN A 30 6.88 -18.01 -7.20
C GLN A 30 8.13 -17.68 -8.03
N ASP A 31 8.54 -18.57 -8.92
CA ASP A 31 9.69 -18.36 -9.81
C ASP A 31 9.50 -17.14 -10.72
N VAL A 32 8.32 -17.01 -11.34
CA VAL A 32 7.97 -15.85 -12.18
C VAL A 32 7.95 -14.55 -11.36
N LEU A 33 7.43 -14.59 -10.14
CA LEU A 33 7.42 -13.44 -9.25
C LEU A 33 8.85 -12.99 -8.94
N ASP A 34 9.73 -13.91 -8.54
CA ASP A 34 11.08 -13.60 -8.06
C ASP A 34 12.04 -13.25 -9.21
N ASN A 35 11.98 -13.98 -10.33
CA ASN A 35 12.94 -13.86 -11.44
C ASN A 35 12.52 -12.89 -12.54
N GLU A 36 11.22 -12.82 -12.87
CA GLU A 36 10.74 -12.04 -14.02
C GLU A 36 10.10 -10.71 -13.62
N LEU A 37 9.39 -10.69 -12.48
CA LEU A 37 8.62 -9.53 -12.03
C LEU A 37 9.31 -8.70 -10.94
N GLY A 38 10.48 -9.15 -10.44
CA GLY A 38 11.31 -8.39 -9.48
C GLY A 38 10.97 -8.63 -8.01
N GLY A 39 10.26 -9.72 -7.70
CA GLY A 39 9.97 -10.19 -6.35
C GLY A 39 9.04 -9.27 -5.55
N ASP A 40 9.06 -9.42 -4.22
CA ASP A 40 8.30 -8.57 -3.28
C ASP A 40 8.96 -7.19 -3.07
N GLN A 41 9.85 -6.76 -3.97
CA GLN A 41 10.37 -5.40 -3.90
C GLN A 41 9.17 -4.45 -3.96
N PRO A 42 9.06 -3.48 -3.03
CA PRO A 42 8.06 -2.44 -3.15
C PRO A 42 8.46 -1.63 -4.38
N HIS A 43 7.94 -2.03 -5.53
CA HIS A 43 8.15 -1.32 -6.77
C HIS A 43 7.45 0.02 -6.53
N GLU A 44 8.27 1.00 -6.17
CA GLU A 44 7.94 2.39 -5.95
C GLU A 44 7.02 2.93 -7.05
N GLU A 45 7.13 2.35 -8.25
CA GLU A 45 6.29 2.54 -9.43
C GLU A 45 4.83 2.08 -9.28
N ILE A 46 4.56 0.99 -8.54
CA ILE A 46 3.21 0.47 -8.23
C ILE A 46 2.48 1.40 -7.27
N LEU A 47 3.20 1.87 -6.24
CA LEU A 47 2.66 2.86 -5.30
C LEU A 47 2.35 4.18 -6.00
N THR A 48 3.14 4.58 -7.01
CA THR A 48 2.83 5.76 -7.84
C THR A 48 1.68 5.52 -8.79
N ALA A 49 1.60 4.37 -9.47
CA ALA A 49 0.56 4.06 -10.45
C ALA A 49 -0.84 3.94 -9.81
N GLN A 50 -0.91 3.43 -8.57
CA GLN A 50 -2.16 3.37 -7.81
C GLN A 50 -2.61 4.71 -7.20
N GLY A 51 -1.93 5.82 -7.50
CA GLY A 51 -2.20 7.12 -6.88
C GLY A 51 -1.91 7.17 -5.38
N ALA A 52 -1.23 6.16 -4.82
CA ALA A 52 -0.92 6.07 -3.39
C ALA A 52 0.26 6.98 -2.98
N ARG A 53 0.96 7.57 -3.96
CA ARG A 53 2.02 8.56 -3.72
C ARG A 53 1.58 10.00 -3.74
N ASP A 54 0.48 10.34 -4.40
CA ASP A 54 -0.13 11.63 -4.14
C ASP A 54 -0.90 11.51 -2.83
N LYS A 55 -0.16 11.58 -1.71
CA LYS A 55 -0.75 11.87 -0.41
C LYS A 55 -1.20 13.31 -0.49
N SER A 56 -2.29 13.53 -1.21
CA SER A 56 -2.88 14.85 -1.39
C SER A 56 -3.02 15.42 0.03
N PRO A 57 -2.65 16.69 0.27
CA PRO A 57 -2.69 17.29 1.60
C PRO A 57 -4.00 16.97 2.36
N ASN A 58 -5.10 16.90 1.63
CA ASN A 58 -6.42 16.48 2.13
C ASN A 58 -6.48 15.07 2.74
N ARG A 59 -5.79 14.05 2.18
CA ARG A 59 -5.75 12.69 2.75
C ARG A 59 -4.94 12.65 4.04
N VAL A 60 -3.82 13.37 4.08
CA VAL A 60 -2.97 13.46 5.27
C VAL A 60 -3.72 14.21 6.38
N ALA A 61 -4.36 15.33 6.04
CA ALA A 61 -5.22 16.07 6.95
C ALA A 61 -6.38 15.20 7.48
N GLY A 62 -6.99 14.39 6.61
CA GLY A 62 -8.02 13.41 7.00
C GLY A 62 -7.50 12.37 7.99
N GLY A 63 -6.28 11.87 7.79
CA GLY A 63 -5.62 10.95 8.72
C GLY A 63 -5.40 11.55 10.11
N TYR A 64 -4.92 12.80 10.17
CA TYR A 64 -4.77 13.50 11.45
C TYR A 64 -6.11 13.77 12.14
N LYS A 65 -7.15 14.16 11.39
CA LYS A 65 -8.52 14.30 11.93
C LYS A 65 -9.04 12.97 12.50
N ALA A 66 -8.82 11.86 11.80
CA ALA A 66 -9.21 10.54 12.28
C ALA A 66 -8.43 10.15 13.56
N ALA A 67 -7.13 10.42 13.62
CA ALA A 67 -6.31 10.18 14.80
C ALA A 67 -6.79 10.99 16.03
N MET A 68 -7.26 12.23 15.82
CA MET A 68 -7.85 13.05 16.89
C MET A 68 -9.14 12.46 17.47
N SER A 69 -9.99 11.86 16.62
CA SER A 69 -11.30 11.31 17.02
C SER A 69 -11.24 9.86 17.49
N ASN A 70 -10.12 9.16 17.28
CA ASN A 70 -9.99 7.74 17.61
C ASN A 70 -9.66 7.55 19.11
N ASP A 71 -10.53 6.86 19.85
CA ASP A 71 -10.37 6.61 21.29
C ASP A 71 -9.24 5.66 21.68
N SER A 72 -8.76 4.84 20.73
CA SER A 72 -7.56 4.01 20.92
C SER A 72 -6.26 4.83 20.90
N ILE A 73 -6.31 6.11 20.51
CA ILE A 73 -5.14 6.99 20.46
C ILE A 73 -5.00 7.74 21.78
N SER A 74 -3.78 7.78 22.32
CA SER A 74 -3.44 8.49 23.55
C SER A 74 -3.71 9.99 23.45
N LYS A 75 -3.94 10.66 24.58
CA LYS A 75 -4.11 12.13 24.63
C LYS A 75 -2.94 12.87 23.97
N GLN A 76 -1.71 12.37 24.17
CA GLN A 76 -0.51 12.93 23.54
C GLN A 76 -0.52 12.73 22.01
N GLY A 77 -0.91 11.55 21.53
CA GLY A 77 -1.04 11.28 20.10
C GLY A 77 -2.12 12.17 19.43
N LYS A 78 -3.26 12.37 20.09
CA LYS A 78 -4.31 13.30 19.63
C LYS A 78 -3.81 14.74 19.57
N LYS A 79 -3.01 15.18 20.55
CA LYS A 79 -2.41 16.52 20.56
C LYS A 79 -1.42 16.71 19.40
N GLN A 80 -0.53 15.74 19.18
CA GLN A 80 0.42 15.79 18.07
C GLN A 80 -0.27 15.78 16.71
N ALA A 81 -1.33 14.98 16.53
CA ALA A 81 -2.13 15.00 15.31
C ALA A 81 -2.76 16.38 15.04
N LYS A 82 -3.24 17.05 16.09
CA LYS A 82 -3.78 18.42 16.00
C LYS A 82 -2.71 19.44 15.60
N GLU A 83 -1.53 19.38 16.20
CA GLU A 83 -0.40 20.27 15.87
C GLU A 83 0.03 20.07 14.41
N LYS A 84 0.21 18.80 14.00
CA LYS A 84 0.60 18.46 12.62
C LYS A 84 -0.46 18.87 11.59
N LEU A 85 -1.74 18.77 11.92
CA LEU A 85 -2.83 19.25 11.06
C LEU A 85 -2.81 20.78 10.90
N ALA A 86 -2.44 21.53 11.94
CA ALA A 86 -2.36 22.99 11.90
C ALA A 86 -1.14 23.50 11.11
N GLU A 87 -0.05 22.72 11.08
CA GLU A 87 1.13 22.99 10.26
C GLU A 87 0.93 22.68 8.77
N MET A 88 -0.19 22.02 8.39
CA MET A 88 -0.47 21.70 6.99
C MET A 88 -0.95 22.93 6.22
N PRO A 89 -0.43 23.17 5.00
CA PRO A 89 -0.97 24.20 4.12
C PRO A 89 -2.45 23.91 3.85
N GLN A 90 -3.31 24.86 4.21
CA GLN A 90 -4.71 24.84 3.80
C GLN A 90 -4.73 25.41 2.38
N GLU A 91 -4.97 24.56 1.38
CA GLU A 91 -5.24 25.00 0.01
C GLU A 91 -6.61 25.70 -0.07
#